data_AF-A0A3C0EVK3-F1
#
_entry.id   AF-A0A3C0EVK3-F1
#
_cell.length_a   1.000
_cell.length_b   1.000
_cell.length_c   1.000
_cell.angle_alpha   90.00
_cell.angle_beta   90.00
_cell.angle_gamma   90.00
#
_symmetry.space_group_name_H-M   'P 1'
#
loop_
_entity.id
_entity.type
_entity.pdbx_description
1 polymer ?
#
loop_
_entity_poly.entity_id
_entity_poly.type
_entity_poly.pdbx_seq_one_letter_code
_entity_poly.pdbx_strand_id
1 'polypeptide(L)'
;MVTTRREFLKSTSVACLATAASTPLLNSKLAAQVSSPVPVKMVQTPVLNIGYEEHGPEDGFPIILLHGFPYDVRSFDGVPPPLVAAG
;
A
#
# COMPACT_ATOMS: atom_id res chain seq x y z
N MET A 1 -23.61 37.12 -17.24
CA MET A 1 -23.40 35.95 -18.12
C MET A 1 -22.77 34.86 -17.27
N VAL A 2 -23.54 33.86 -16.85
CA VAL A 2 -23.09 32.87 -15.85
C VAL A 2 -22.25 31.79 -16.54
N THR A 3 -20.98 31.68 -16.17
CA THR A 3 -20.06 30.65 -16.67
C THR A 3 -20.51 29.27 -16.18
N THR A 4 -20.63 28.30 -17.08
CA THR A 4 -21.08 26.94 -16.73
C THR A 4 -19.90 26.02 -16.36
N ARG A 5 -20.12 25.04 -15.48
CA ARG A 5 -19.10 24.05 -15.07
C ARG A 5 -18.44 23.32 -16.25
N ARG A 6 -19.15 23.22 -17.39
CA ARG A 6 -18.67 22.56 -18.61
C ARG A 6 -17.63 23.38 -19.37
N GLU A 7 -17.66 24.71 -19.27
CA GLU A 7 -16.60 25.58 -19.80
C GLU A 7 -15.35 25.54 -18.93
N PHE A 8 -15.52 25.48 -17.60
CA PHE A 8 -14.42 25.35 -16.66
C PHE A 8 -13.61 24.05 -16.89
N LEU A 9 -14.29 22.93 -17.08
CA LEU A 9 -13.67 21.62 -17.38
C LEU A 9 -12.96 21.56 -18.74
N LYS A 10 -13.38 22.36 -19.73
CA LYS A 10 -12.72 22.41 -21.04
C LYS A 10 -11.45 23.27 -21.03
N SER A 11 -11.43 24.32 -20.21
CA SER A 11 -10.29 25.23 -20.07
C SER A 11 -9.12 24.60 -19.31
N THR A 12 -9.39 23.69 -18.38
CA THR A 12 -8.35 23.05 -17.55
C THR A 12 -7.56 21.93 -18.24
N SER A 13 -7.99 21.46 -19.41
CA SER A 13 -7.30 20.39 -20.14
C SER A 13 -6.09 20.86 -20.97
N VAL A 14 -5.96 22.16 -21.26
CA VAL A 14 -4.90 22.67 -22.16
C VAL A 14 -3.67 23.17 -21.41
N ALA A 15 -3.78 23.46 -20.11
CA ALA A 15 -2.64 23.96 -19.31
C ALA A 15 -1.78 22.87 -18.66
N CYS A 16 -2.17 21.59 -18.73
CA CYS A 16 -1.53 20.50 -17.99
C CYS A 16 -0.62 19.60 -18.83
N LEU A 17 -0.24 20.02 -20.05
CA LEU A 17 0.68 19.23 -20.91
C LEU A 17 2.14 19.73 -20.90
N ALA A 18 2.45 20.85 -20.23
CA ALA A 18 3.77 21.51 -20.37
C ALA A 18 4.70 21.40 -19.15
N THR A 19 4.30 20.77 -18.04
CA THR A 19 5.17 20.61 -16.85
C THR A 19 5.08 19.25 -16.14
N ALA A 20 4.54 18.21 -16.80
CA ALA A 20 4.32 16.90 -16.18
C ALA A 20 5.57 15.97 -16.13
N ALA A 21 6.76 16.45 -16.50
CA ALA A 21 7.94 15.60 -16.62
C ALA A 21 8.79 15.45 -15.33
N SER A 22 8.34 15.94 -14.17
CA SER A 22 9.18 15.94 -12.95
C SER A 22 8.39 15.89 -11.64
N THR A 23 7.49 14.91 -11.48
CA THR A 23 6.95 14.58 -10.15
C THR A 23 7.41 13.18 -9.73
N PRO A 24 8.42 13.03 -8.84
CA PRO A 24 8.78 11.73 -8.28
C PRO A 24 7.75 11.23 -7.24
N LEU A 25 6.67 11.98 -6.99
CA LEU A 25 5.69 11.71 -5.93
C LEU A 25 4.76 10.53 -6.20
N LEU A 26 4.68 10.04 -7.45
CA LEU A 26 3.80 8.93 -7.80
C LEU A 26 4.49 7.54 -7.71
N ASN A 27 5.83 7.50 -7.69
CA ASN A 27 6.56 6.23 -7.75
C ASN A 27 6.53 5.46 -6.42
N SER A 28 6.61 6.17 -5.28
CA SER A 28 6.69 5.53 -3.96
C SER A 28 5.38 4.89 -3.49
N LYS A 29 4.22 5.47 -3.86
CA LYS A 29 2.92 4.90 -3.47
C LYS A 29 2.59 3.64 -4.25
N LEU A 30 2.97 3.58 -5.52
CA LEU A 30 2.74 2.41 -6.35
C LEU A 30 3.64 1.23 -5.90
N ALA A 31 4.90 1.52 -5.55
CA ALA A 31 5.83 0.51 -5.03
C ALA A 31 5.39 -0.07 -3.67
N ALA A 32 4.77 0.73 -2.79
CA ALA A 32 4.29 0.27 -1.48
C ALA A 32 3.15 -0.78 -1.56
N GLN A 33 2.45 -0.88 -2.69
CA GLN A 33 1.38 -1.86 -2.91
C GLN A 33 1.80 -3.06 -3.76
N VAL A 34 3.03 -3.09 -4.27
CA VAL A 34 3.57 -4.24 -5.00
C VAL A 34 4.31 -5.12 -4.01
N SER A 35 3.54 -5.89 -3.23
CA SER A 35 4.12 -6.97 -2.42
C SER A 35 4.38 -8.20 -3.29
N SER A 36 5.52 -8.84 -3.10
CA SER A 36 5.78 -10.14 -3.71
C SER A 36 4.89 -11.19 -3.04
N PRO A 37 4.39 -12.21 -3.76
CA PRO A 37 3.55 -13.24 -3.15
C PRO A 37 4.30 -13.94 -2.03
N VAL A 38 3.87 -13.71 -0.78
CA VAL A 38 4.39 -14.44 0.39
C VAL A 38 3.49 -15.63 0.65
N PRO A 39 4.05 -16.84 0.84
CA PRO A 39 3.25 -18.01 1.20
C PRO A 39 2.49 -17.74 2.50
N VAL A 40 1.17 -17.90 2.46
CA VAL A 40 0.33 -17.82 3.66
C VAL A 40 0.59 -19.07 4.50
N LYS A 41 1.09 -18.87 5.71
CA LYS A 41 1.23 -19.92 6.73
C LYS A 41 -0.06 -20.02 7.52
N MET A 42 -0.34 -21.20 8.05
CA MET A 42 -1.53 -21.48 8.86
C MET A 42 -1.12 -21.92 10.26
N VAL A 43 -1.82 -21.45 11.29
CA VAL A 43 -1.66 -21.92 12.67
C VAL A 43 -3.02 -22.27 13.27
N GLN A 44 -3.11 -23.50 13.80
CA GLN A 44 -4.30 -23.98 14.48
C GLN A 44 -4.31 -23.48 15.93
N THR A 45 -5.40 -22.84 16.32
CA THR A 45 -5.72 -22.49 17.72
C THR A 45 -6.93 -23.31 18.18
N PRO A 46 -7.32 -23.27 19.47
CA PRO A 46 -8.49 -24.02 19.93
C PRO A 46 -9.81 -23.62 19.24
N VAL A 47 -9.90 -22.39 18.72
CA VAL A 47 -11.17 -21.84 18.17
C VAL A 47 -11.06 -21.55 16.67
N LEU A 48 -9.89 -21.15 16.18
CA LEU A 48 -9.67 -20.69 14.81
C LEU A 48 -8.45 -21.34 14.17
N ASN A 49 -8.49 -21.50 12.85
CA ASN A 49 -7.30 -21.73 12.03
C ASN A 49 -6.91 -20.40 11.39
N ILE A 50 -5.77 -19.83 11.78
CA ILE A 50 -5.37 -18.46 11.43
C ILE A 50 -4.36 -18.51 10.29
N GLY A 51 -4.67 -17.81 9.19
CA GLY A 51 -3.72 -17.54 8.11
C GLY A 51 -2.92 -16.27 8.40
N TYR A 52 -1.60 -16.33 8.25
CA TYR A 52 -0.70 -15.20 8.44
C TYR A 52 0.45 -15.24 7.42
N GLU A 53 1.04 -14.08 7.18
CA GLU A 53 2.28 -13.95 6.41
C GLU A 53 3.44 -13.66 7.36
N GLU A 54 4.59 -14.22 7.04
CA GLU A 54 5.80 -14.11 7.84
C GLU A 54 6.90 -13.51 6.98
N HIS A 55 7.63 -12.56 7.56
CA HIS A 55 8.70 -11.83 6.90
C HIS A 55 9.88 -11.68 7.86
N GLY A 56 11.10 -11.77 7.32
CA GLY A 56 12.32 -11.58 8.09
C GLY A 56 12.86 -12.87 8.72
N PRO A 57 13.94 -12.75 9.52
CA PRO A 57 14.60 -13.89 10.15
C PRO A 57 13.82 -14.40 11.38
N GLU A 58 13.86 -15.71 11.63
CA GLU A 58 13.12 -16.36 12.73
C GLU A 58 13.62 -15.98 14.14
N ASP A 59 14.86 -15.51 14.26
CA ASP A 59 15.52 -15.11 15.51
C ASP A 59 15.48 -13.59 15.77
N GLY A 60 14.82 -12.82 14.91
CA GLY A 60 14.61 -11.38 15.06
C GLY A 60 13.59 -11.02 16.14
N PHE A 61 13.46 -9.72 16.44
CA PHE A 61 12.45 -9.25 17.38
C PHE A 61 11.03 -9.42 16.77
N PRO A 62 10.08 -10.09 17.46
CA PRO A 62 8.78 -10.37 16.87
C PRO A 62 7.88 -9.12 16.84
N ILE A 63 7.38 -8.78 15.65
CA ILE A 63 6.41 -7.70 15.42
C ILE A 63 5.15 -8.28 14.77
N ILE A 64 3.98 -8.00 15.36
CA ILE A 64 2.68 -8.47 14.84
C ILE A 64 1.92 -7.28 14.25
N LEU A 65 1.58 -7.38 12.95
CA LEU A 65 0.78 -6.38 12.24
C LEU A 65 -0.68 -6.84 12.16
N LEU A 66 -1.57 -6.12 12.84
CA LEU A 66 -3.00 -6.44 12.90
C LEU A 66 -3.80 -5.38 12.15
N HIS A 67 -4.60 -5.81 11.19
CA HIS A 67 -5.51 -4.91 10.47
C HIS A 67 -6.79 -4.69 11.28
N GLY A 68 -7.47 -3.58 10.99
CA GLY A 68 -8.81 -3.29 11.52
C GLY A 68 -9.87 -3.44 10.45
N PHE A 69 -11.13 -3.32 10.85
CA PHE A 69 -12.24 -3.19 9.90
C PHE A 69 -12.24 -1.78 9.27
N PRO A 70 -12.52 -1.62 7.96
CA PRO A 70 -12.95 -2.61 6.97
C PRO A 70 -11.82 -3.16 6.08
N TYR A 71 -10.59 -3.26 6.60
CA TYR A 71 -9.40 -3.60 5.83
C TYR A 71 -8.91 -5.03 6.08
N ASP A 72 -7.84 -5.44 5.39
CA ASP A 72 -7.17 -6.73 5.53
C ASP A 72 -5.64 -6.58 5.65
N VAL A 73 -4.92 -7.71 5.65
CA VAL A 73 -3.45 -7.80 5.76
C VAL A 73 -2.69 -7.06 4.65
N ARG A 74 -3.27 -6.87 3.46
CA ARG A 74 -2.65 -6.11 2.36
C ARG A 74 -2.45 -4.63 2.69
N SER A 75 -3.15 -4.11 3.71
CA SER A 75 -2.88 -2.77 4.26
C SER A 75 -1.43 -2.58 4.71
N PHE A 76 -0.71 -3.68 4.93
CA PHE A 76 0.68 -3.69 5.36
C PHE A 76 1.67 -4.02 4.26
N ASP A 77 1.31 -4.19 2.99
CA ASP A 77 2.24 -4.66 1.94
C ASP A 77 3.60 -3.92 1.88
N GLY A 78 3.62 -2.61 2.17
CA GLY A 78 4.84 -1.80 2.20
C GLY A 78 5.56 -1.69 3.55
N VAL A 79 5.03 -2.34 4.60
CA VAL A 79 5.50 -2.21 5.99
C VAL A 79 6.54 -3.27 6.39
N PRO A 80 6.42 -4.56 6.01
CA PRO A 80 7.42 -5.56 6.34
C PRO A 80 8.83 -5.25 5.84
N PRO A 81 9.07 -4.80 4.58
CA PRO A 81 10.42 -4.59 4.10
C PRO A 81 11.27 -3.62 4.95
N PRO A 82 10.80 -2.42 5.34
CA PRO A 82 11.58 -1.54 6.20
C PRO A 82 11.72 -2.05 7.64
N LEU A 83 10.76 -2.82 8.17
CA LEU A 83 10.88 -3.42 9.51
C LEU A 83 11.98 -4.49 9.52
N VAL A 84 11.95 -5.41 8.55
CA VAL A 84 12.96 -6.48 8.42
C VAL A 84 14.37 -5.91 8.22
N ALA A 85 14.49 -4.79 7.49
CA ALA A 85 15.77 -4.11 7.31
C ALA A 85 16.32 -3.45 8.60
N ALA A 86 15.46 -3.19 9.59
CA ALA A 86 15.85 -2.57 10.85
C ALA A 86 16.31 -3.58 11.93
N GLY A 87 16.06 -4.88 11.73
CA GLY A 87 16.41 -5.97 12.65
C GLY A 87 15.25 -6.43 13.53
#